data_AF-A0A9P9QRM3-F1
#
_entry.id   AF-A0A9P9QRM3-F1
#
_cell.length_a   1.000
_cell.length_b   1.000
_cell.length_c   1.000
_cell.angle_alpha   90.00
_cell.angle_beta   90.00
_cell.angle_gamma   90.00
#
_symmetry.space_group_name_H-M   'P 1'
#
loop_
_entity.id
_entity.type
_entity.pdbx_description
1 polymer ?
#
loop_
_entity_poly.entity_id
_entity_poly.type
_entity_poly.pdbx_seq_one_letter_code
_entity_poly.pdbx_strand_id
1 'polypeptide(L)'
;MEQVSQLERNSFRPQCTQPDLNDLISANCLILKISILRICSHPAWQNDSLPLPPSLFESRIQEYATSALDHLEKRIGGQSGLEAVAYLSHLMALVLEIGDVDGRGRVLRLLERIRGMGFKVAKMCLVDAGLVWETFGPRVETGKS
;
A
#
# COMPACT_ATOMS: atom_id res chain seq x y z
N MET A 1 -24.20 9.14 -0.91
CA MET A 1 -24.43 7.67 -0.79
C MET A 1 -24.84 7.01 -2.12
N GLU A 2 -25.23 7.77 -3.15
CA GLU A 2 -25.74 7.22 -4.43
C GLU A 2 -24.69 6.83 -5.47
N GLN A 3 -23.42 7.25 -5.33
CA GLN A 3 -22.36 6.87 -6.28
C GLN A 3 -21.83 5.43 -6.07
N VAL A 4 -22.13 4.81 -4.92
CA VAL A 4 -21.63 3.48 -4.54
C VAL A 4 -22.34 2.37 -5.34
N SER A 5 -23.62 2.56 -5.68
CA SER A 5 -24.41 1.56 -6.41
C SER A 5 -24.08 1.45 -7.91
N GLN A 6 -23.24 2.34 -8.45
CA GLN A 6 -22.81 2.24 -9.85
C GLN A 6 -21.60 1.33 -10.04
N LEU A 7 -20.80 1.07 -8.99
CA LEU A 7 -19.64 0.17 -9.10
C LEU A 7 -20.03 -1.31 -9.20
N GLU A 8 -21.22 -1.67 -8.70
CA GLU A 8 -21.72 -3.06 -8.69
C GLU A 8 -22.20 -3.55 -10.06
N ARG A 9 -22.38 -2.64 -11.04
CA ARG A 9 -23.01 -2.98 -12.33
C ARG A 9 -22.03 -3.28 -13.46
N ASN A 10 -20.73 -3.05 -13.25
CA ASN A 10 -19.71 -3.37 -14.24
C ASN A 10 -19.19 -4.79 -14.00
N SER A 11 -19.74 -5.75 -14.75
CA SER A 11 -19.20 -7.10 -14.85
C SER A 11 -17.72 -7.02 -15.22
N PHE A 12 -16.84 -7.35 -14.27
CA PHE A 12 -15.40 -7.43 -14.49
C PHE A 12 -15.14 -8.52 -15.55
N ARG A 13 -14.78 -8.13 -16.77
CA ARG A 13 -14.21 -9.07 -17.75
C ARG A 13 -12.71 -9.11 -17.49
N PRO A 14 -12.15 -10.22 -16.99
CA PRO A 14 -10.70 -10.33 -16.91
C PRO A 14 -10.15 -10.32 -18.33
N GLN A 15 -9.43 -9.26 -18.69
CA GLN A 15 -8.53 -9.32 -19.83
C GLN A 15 -7.39 -10.24 -19.43
N CYS A 16 -7.23 -11.33 -20.18
CA CYS A 16 -6.13 -12.27 -20.02
C CYS A 16 -4.86 -11.65 -20.60
N THR A 17 -4.35 -10.61 -19.95
CA THR A 17 -3.03 -10.04 -20.23
C THR A 17 -2.03 -10.85 -19.42
N GLN A 18 -0.97 -11.36 -20.08
CA GLN A 18 0.12 -12.01 -19.37
C GLN A 18 0.75 -11.02 -18.36
N PRO A 19 1.21 -11.51 -17.20
CA PRO A 19 1.90 -10.67 -16.24
C PRO A 19 3.15 -10.08 -16.89
N ASP A 20 3.24 -8.76 -16.98
CA ASP A 20 4.54 -8.14 -17.28
C ASP A 20 5.46 -8.37 -16.06
N LEU A 21 6.38 -9.30 -16.22
CA LEU A 21 7.31 -9.73 -15.19
C LEU A 21 8.22 -8.59 -14.72
N ASN A 22 8.57 -7.65 -15.61
CA ASN A 22 9.46 -6.53 -15.27
C ASN A 22 8.80 -5.57 -14.29
N ASP A 23 7.51 -5.34 -14.45
CA ASP A 23 6.72 -4.49 -13.56
C ASP A 23 6.50 -5.17 -12.20
N LEU A 24 6.27 -6.49 -12.17
CA LEU A 24 6.19 -7.23 -10.91
C LEU A 24 7.53 -7.16 -10.15
N ILE A 25 8.65 -7.36 -10.85
CA ILE A 25 9.99 -7.21 -10.27
C ILE A 25 10.19 -5.78 -9.74
N SER A 26 9.77 -4.77 -10.49
CA SER A 26 9.91 -3.36 -10.09
C SER A 26 9.14 -3.04 -8.80
N ALA A 27 7.90 -3.50 -8.68
CA ALA A 27 7.10 -3.33 -7.46
C ALA A 27 7.75 -4.03 -6.26
N ASN A 28 8.21 -5.27 -6.44
CA ASN A 28 8.92 -6.01 -5.38
C ASN A 28 10.23 -5.33 -4.98
N CYS A 29 10.99 -4.79 -5.94
CA CYS A 29 12.22 -4.05 -5.68
C CYS A 29 11.96 -2.79 -4.84
N LEU A 30 10.86 -2.07 -5.06
CA LEU A 30 10.50 -0.90 -4.25
C LEU A 30 10.15 -1.29 -2.82
N ILE A 31 9.34 -2.34 -2.63
CA ILE A 31 9.03 -2.84 -1.28
C ILE A 31 10.28 -3.36 -0.57
N LEU A 32 11.16 -4.09 -1.27
CA LEU A 32 12.42 -4.55 -0.70
C LEU A 32 13.30 -3.37 -0.24
N LYS A 33 13.38 -2.30 -1.04
CA LYS A 33 14.12 -1.08 -0.65
C LYS A 33 13.54 -0.48 0.63
N ILE A 34 12.22 -0.35 0.73
CA ILE A 34 11.55 0.14 1.95
C ILE A 34 11.92 -0.73 3.15
N SER A 35 11.80 -2.06 3.03
CA SER A 35 12.11 -3.00 4.11
C SER A 35 13.57 -2.92 4.57
N ILE A 36 14.53 -2.87 3.64
CA ILE A 36 15.95 -2.71 3.97
C ILE A 36 16.18 -1.39 4.72
N LEU A 37 15.60 -0.30 4.25
CA LEU A 37 15.73 1.00 4.91
C LEU A 37 15.14 0.98 6.32
N ARG A 38 13.99 0.33 6.53
CA ARG A 38 13.36 0.19 7.86
C ARG A 38 14.21 -0.65 8.82
N ILE A 39 14.78 -1.77 8.37
CA ILE A 39 15.70 -2.61 9.16
C ILE A 39 16.92 -1.80 9.62
N CYS A 40 17.45 -0.93 8.75
CA CYS A 40 18.62 -0.10 9.04
C CYS A 40 18.28 1.19 9.82
N SER A 41 17.01 1.60 9.89
CA SER A 41 16.59 2.83 10.58
C SER A 41 16.39 2.62 12.08
N HIS A 42 15.95 1.43 12.49
CA HIS A 42 15.79 1.05 13.91
C HIS A 42 16.26 -0.39 14.15
N PRO A 43 17.56 -0.67 13.99
CA PRO A 43 18.07 -2.03 14.12
C PRO A 43 18.00 -2.50 15.58
N ALA A 44 16.94 -3.25 15.93
CA ALA A 44 16.79 -3.86 17.25
C ALA A 44 17.91 -4.87 17.59
N TRP A 45 18.67 -5.29 16.58
CA TRP A 45 19.82 -6.20 16.68
C TRP A 45 21.14 -5.48 16.96
N GLN A 46 21.17 -4.15 16.95
CA GLN A 46 22.40 -3.40 17.19
C GLN A 46 22.59 -3.17 18.70
N ASN A 47 23.29 -4.10 19.34
CA ASN A 47 23.87 -3.92 20.68
C ASN A 47 25.07 -2.97 20.56
N ASP A 48 24.85 -1.66 20.54
CA ASP A 48 25.77 -0.61 21.03
C ASP A 48 25.59 0.73 20.32
N SER A 49 26.05 1.76 21.03
CA SER A 49 26.12 3.20 20.77
C SER A 49 26.88 3.63 19.51
N LEU A 50 26.74 2.90 18.40
CA LEU A 50 27.16 3.40 17.10
C LEU A 50 26.19 4.52 16.69
N PRO A 51 26.69 5.66 16.20
CA PRO A 51 25.84 6.74 15.74
C PRO A 51 24.91 6.19 14.65
N LEU A 52 23.60 6.20 14.89
CA LEU A 52 22.63 5.86 13.87
C LEU A 52 22.92 6.73 12.64
N PRO A 53 22.93 6.15 11.42
CA PRO A 53 23.09 6.95 10.22
C PRO A 53 22.03 8.07 10.21
N PRO A 54 22.44 9.32 9.95
CA PRO A 54 21.66 10.51 10.28
C PRO A 54 20.35 10.54 9.50
N SER A 55 19.18 10.39 10.15
CA SER A 55 17.83 10.67 9.61
C SER A 55 17.56 10.24 8.16
N LEU A 56 18.35 9.30 7.63
CA LEU A 56 18.74 9.31 6.21
C LEU A 56 17.67 8.69 5.31
N PHE A 57 16.58 8.26 5.91
CA PHE A 57 15.75 7.24 5.30
C PHE A 57 14.26 7.51 5.41
N GLU A 58 13.78 8.38 6.29
CA GLU A 58 12.33 8.61 6.35
C GLU A 58 11.82 9.27 5.08
N SER A 59 12.47 10.33 4.59
CA SER A 59 12.10 10.95 3.31
C SER A 59 12.22 9.99 2.13
N ARG A 60 13.27 9.17 2.08
CA ARG A 60 13.44 8.17 1.01
C ARG A 60 12.43 7.02 1.10
N ILE A 61 12.08 6.60 2.31
CA ILE A 61 11.03 5.60 2.55
C ILE A 61 9.71 6.16 2.04
N GLN A 62 9.38 7.41 2.35
CA GLN A 62 8.18 8.08 1.83
C GLN A 62 8.21 8.24 0.31
N GLU A 63 9.33 8.61 -0.29
CA GLU A 63 9.51 8.67 -1.75
C GLU A 63 9.30 7.30 -2.41
N TYR A 64 9.88 6.24 -1.85
CA TYR A 64 9.71 4.88 -2.36
C TYR A 64 8.29 4.35 -2.13
N ALA A 65 7.66 4.66 -1.00
CA ALA A 65 6.28 4.30 -0.70
C ALA A 65 5.31 4.97 -1.69
N THR A 66 5.51 6.26 -1.95
CA THR A 66 4.74 7.02 -2.95
C THR A 66 4.93 6.43 -4.35
N SER A 67 6.18 6.19 -4.75
CA SER A 67 6.50 5.59 -6.06
C SER A 67 5.90 4.19 -6.21
N ALA A 68 5.93 3.38 -5.16
CA ALA A 68 5.32 2.06 -5.15
C ALA A 68 3.79 2.15 -5.26
N LEU A 69 3.16 3.09 -4.56
CA LEU A 69 1.73 3.32 -4.66
C LEU A 69 1.32 3.75 -6.08
N ASP A 70 2.04 4.70 -6.69
CA ASP A 70 1.83 5.12 -8.08
C ASP A 70 1.91 3.93 -9.05
N HIS A 71 2.89 3.05 -8.84
CA HIS A 71 3.07 1.86 -9.65
C HIS A 71 1.91 0.87 -9.48
N LEU A 72 1.48 0.61 -8.23
CA LEU A 72 0.35 -0.28 -7.94
C LEU A 72 -0.97 0.27 -8.50
N GLU A 73 -1.19 1.59 -8.46
CA GLU A 73 -2.36 2.22 -9.05
C GLU A 73 -2.43 2.01 -10.55
N LYS A 74 -1.32 2.17 -11.27
CA LYS A 74 -1.28 1.89 -12.72
C LYS A 74 -1.59 0.43 -13.02
N ARG A 75 -1.02 -0.50 -12.25
CA ARG A 75 -1.16 -1.94 -12.49
C ARG A 75 -2.55 -2.44 -12.16
N ILE A 76 -3.01 -2.22 -10.92
CA ILE A 76 -4.34 -2.64 -10.46
C ILE A 76 -5.42 -1.85 -11.20
N GLY A 77 -5.16 -0.57 -11.47
CA GLY A 77 -6.06 0.38 -12.14
C GLY A 77 -6.27 0.11 -13.62
N GLY A 78 -5.24 -0.32 -14.34
CA GLY A 78 -5.26 -0.46 -15.80
C GLY A 78 -5.42 -1.89 -16.32
N GLN A 79 -4.86 -2.91 -15.65
CA GLN A 79 -4.56 -4.18 -16.33
C GLN A 79 -4.66 -5.45 -15.47
N SER A 80 -4.85 -5.34 -14.15
CA SER A 80 -4.76 -6.51 -13.28
C SER A 80 -6.05 -7.32 -13.24
N GLY A 81 -6.00 -8.56 -13.73
CA GLY A 81 -6.98 -9.61 -13.45
C GLY A 81 -6.69 -10.30 -12.11
N LEU A 82 -6.48 -11.62 -12.13
CA LEU A 82 -6.23 -12.41 -10.91
C LEU A 82 -4.94 -12.04 -10.17
N GLU A 83 -3.98 -11.43 -10.87
CA GLU A 83 -2.68 -11.02 -10.33
C GLU A 83 -2.77 -9.92 -9.26
N ALA A 84 -3.89 -9.20 -9.22
CA ALA A 84 -4.10 -8.12 -8.26
C ALA A 84 -3.93 -8.60 -6.80
N VAL A 85 -4.25 -9.87 -6.52
CA VAL A 85 -4.09 -10.48 -5.19
C VAL A 85 -2.63 -10.57 -4.75
N ALA A 86 -1.68 -10.72 -5.68
CA ALA A 86 -0.25 -10.81 -5.36
C ALA A 86 0.31 -9.49 -4.79
N TYR A 87 -0.37 -8.37 -5.06
CA TYR A 87 0.01 -7.06 -4.55
C TYR A 87 -0.57 -6.76 -3.15
N LEU A 88 -1.37 -7.64 -2.55
CA LEU A 88 -1.91 -7.40 -1.20
C LEU A 88 -0.81 -7.22 -0.15
N SER A 89 0.24 -8.03 -0.21
CA SER A 89 1.40 -7.88 0.68
C SER A 89 2.11 -6.52 0.49
N HIS A 90 2.17 -6.03 -0.75
CA HIS A 90 2.76 -4.74 -1.07
C HIS A 90 1.89 -3.60 -0.50
N LEU A 91 0.57 -3.68 -0.67
CA LEU A 91 -0.37 -2.72 -0.11
C LEU A 91 -0.29 -2.69 1.42
N MET A 92 -0.17 -3.84 2.08
CA MET A 92 -0.01 -3.89 3.54
C MET A 92 1.33 -3.33 4.02
N ALA A 93 2.41 -3.48 3.25
CA ALA A 93 3.65 -2.78 3.54
C ALA A 93 3.45 -1.26 3.44
N LEU A 94 2.75 -0.78 2.41
CA LEU A 94 2.46 0.66 2.25
C LEU A 94 1.53 1.22 3.32
N VAL A 95 0.64 0.42 3.90
CA VAL A 95 -0.20 0.84 5.04
C VAL A 95 0.65 1.34 6.22
N LEU A 96 1.80 0.71 6.47
CA LEU A 96 2.71 1.11 7.55
C LEU A 96 3.46 2.41 7.24
N GLU A 97 3.67 2.69 5.95
CA GLU A 97 4.53 3.79 5.51
C GLU A 97 3.73 5.05 5.14
N ILE A 98 2.52 4.90 4.61
CA ILE A 98 1.71 6.02 4.13
C ILE A 98 0.88 6.62 5.27
N GLY A 99 1.32 7.80 5.72
CA GLY A 99 0.72 8.51 6.83
C GLY A 99 -0.36 9.53 6.45
N ASP A 100 -0.34 10.05 5.23
CA ASP A 100 -1.21 11.15 4.80
C ASP A 100 -2.60 10.67 4.34
N VAL A 101 -3.60 11.52 4.51
CA VAL A 101 -5.01 11.18 4.25
C VAL A 101 -5.26 10.77 2.79
N ASP A 102 -4.58 11.42 1.83
CA ASP A 102 -4.77 11.12 0.41
C ASP A 102 -4.19 9.76 0.04
N GLY A 103 -2.94 9.51 0.42
CA GLY A 103 -2.27 8.22 0.23
C GLY A 103 -3.04 7.06 0.86
N ARG A 104 -3.60 7.26 2.06
CA ARG A 104 -4.47 6.26 2.71
C ARG A 104 -5.71 5.97 1.87
N GLY A 105 -6.39 7.01 1.39
CA GLY A 105 -7.54 6.88 0.51
C GLY A 105 -7.20 6.11 -0.78
N ARG A 106 -6.02 6.35 -1.35
CA ARG A 106 -5.51 5.64 -2.53
C ARG A 106 -5.32 4.15 -2.26
N VAL A 107 -4.66 3.78 -1.16
CA VAL A 107 -4.47 2.38 -0.75
C VAL A 107 -5.82 1.68 -0.53
N LEU A 108 -6.76 2.32 0.17
CA LEU A 108 -8.10 1.76 0.40
C LEU A 108 -8.86 1.50 -0.92
N ARG A 109 -8.78 2.42 -1.89
CA ARG A 109 -9.41 2.22 -3.20
C ARG A 109 -8.85 1.01 -3.94
N LEU A 110 -7.55 0.76 -3.84
CA LEU A 110 -6.92 -0.42 -4.45
C LEU A 110 -7.35 -1.72 -3.76
N LEU A 111 -7.37 -1.74 -2.43
CA LEU A 111 -7.85 -2.88 -1.65
C LEU A 111 -9.33 -3.18 -1.94
N GLU A 112 -10.17 -2.15 -2.02
CA GLU A 112 -11.58 -2.26 -2.39
C GLU A 112 -11.76 -2.80 -3.81
N ARG A 113 -10.92 -2.34 -4.74
CA ARG A 113 -10.92 -2.86 -6.11
C ARG A 113 -10.54 -4.34 -6.16
N ILE A 114 -9.51 -4.77 -5.44
CA ILE A 114 -9.13 -6.19 -5.33
C ILE A 114 -10.28 -7.00 -4.70
N ARG A 115 -10.93 -6.47 -3.66
CA ARG A 115 -12.13 -7.08 -3.06
C ARG A 115 -13.26 -7.25 -4.09
N GLY A 116 -13.51 -6.23 -4.91
CA GLY A 116 -14.50 -6.24 -5.99
C GLY A 116 -14.22 -7.26 -7.09
N MET A 117 -12.95 -7.68 -7.27
CA MET A 117 -12.58 -8.78 -8.17
C MET A 117 -12.89 -10.17 -7.60
N GLY A 118 -13.44 -10.28 -6.39
CA GLY A 118 -13.82 -11.54 -5.74
C GLY A 118 -12.83 -12.06 -4.69
N PHE A 119 -11.71 -11.34 -4.47
CA PHE A 119 -10.70 -11.74 -3.48
C PHE A 119 -11.09 -11.32 -2.06
N LYS A 120 -11.83 -12.20 -1.37
CA LYS A 120 -12.32 -11.96 0.00
C LYS A 120 -11.22 -11.63 1.02
N VAL A 121 -9.99 -12.10 0.80
CA VAL A 121 -8.83 -11.80 1.66
C VAL A 121 -8.57 -10.29 1.77
N ALA A 122 -8.88 -9.50 0.74
CA ALA A 122 -8.75 -8.04 0.77
C ALA A 122 -9.64 -7.38 1.84
N LYS A 123 -10.73 -8.05 2.27
CA LYS A 123 -11.55 -7.57 3.39
C LYS A 123 -10.76 -7.52 4.71
N MET A 124 -9.90 -8.51 4.96
CA MET A 124 -9.05 -8.51 6.15
C MET A 124 -8.03 -7.38 6.06
N CYS A 125 -7.39 -7.21 4.90
CA CYS A 125 -6.45 -6.11 4.66
C CYS A 125 -7.07 -4.70 4.88
N LEU A 126 -8.33 -4.50 4.50
CA LEU A 126 -9.04 -3.23 4.76
C LEU A 126 -9.22 -2.96 6.25
N VAL A 127 -9.56 -4.00 7.02
CA VAL A 127 -9.73 -3.89 8.48
C VAL A 127 -8.38 -3.62 9.15
N ASP A 128 -7.35 -4.37 8.76
CA ASP A 128 -5.98 -4.20 9.28
C ASP A 128 -5.44 -2.81 8.98
N ALA A 129 -5.67 -2.29 7.76
CA ALA A 129 -5.29 -0.93 7.39
C ALA A 129 -5.97 0.12 8.26
N GLY A 130 -7.27 -0.03 8.51
CA GLY A 130 -8.02 0.84 9.42
C GLY A 130 -7.42 0.81 10.83
N LEU A 131 -7.20 -0.37 11.39
CA LEU A 131 -6.64 -0.55 12.73
C LEU A 131 -5.24 0.08 12.86
N VAL A 132 -4.37 -0.13 11.87
CA VAL A 132 -3.03 0.45 11.85
C VAL A 132 -3.10 1.97 11.87
N TRP A 133 -3.94 2.57 11.05
CA TRP A 133 -4.04 4.05 10.99
C TRP A 133 -4.78 4.67 12.16
N GLU A 134 -5.71 3.95 12.80
CA GLU A 134 -6.33 4.37 14.05
C GLU A 134 -5.32 4.33 15.22
N THR A 135 -4.43 3.34 15.22
CA THR A 135 -3.46 3.11 16.30
C THR A 135 -2.21 3.99 16.16
N PHE A 136 -1.67 4.08 14.94
CA PHE A 136 -0.37 4.68 14.65
C PHE A 136 -0.46 5.92 13.73
N GLY A 137 -1.64 6.25 13.20
CA GLY A 137 -1.79 7.37 12.30
C GLY A 137 -1.86 8.73 13.00
N PRO A 138 -1.59 9.84 12.27
CA PRO A 138 -1.89 11.16 12.77
C PRO A 138 -3.38 11.21 13.09
N ARG A 139 -3.72 11.50 14.35
CA ARG A 139 -5.11 11.77 14.71
C ARG A 139 -5.48 13.04 13.97
N VAL A 140 -6.48 12.96 13.10
CA VAL A 140 -7.13 14.16 12.60
C VAL A 140 -7.63 14.88 13.84
N GLU A 141 -7.02 16.01 14.18
CA GLU A 141 -7.58 16.88 15.21
C GLU A 141 -8.97 17.26 14.71
N THR A 142 -9.99 16.59 15.24
CA THR A 142 -11.36 17.04 15.09
C THR A 142 -11.41 18.38 15.82
N GLY A 143 -11.18 19.46 15.07
CA GLY A 143 -11.39 20.81 15.52
C GLY A 143 -12.78 20.88 16.14
N LYS A 144 -12.82 20.96 17.46
CA LYS A 144 -14.05 21.34 18.16
C LYS A 144 -14.24 22.82 17.89
N SER A 145 -15.46 23.11 17.43
CA SER A 145 -16.06 24.44 17.24
C SER A 145 -15.81 25.40 18.39
#